data_AF-A0A7U9KQ96-F1
#
_entry.id   AF-A0A7U9KQ96-F1
#
_cell.length_a   1.000
_cell.length_b   1.000
_cell.length_c   1.000
_cell.angle_alpha   90.00
_cell.angle_beta   90.00
_cell.angle_gamma   90.00
#
_symmetry.space_group_name_H-M   'P 1'
#
loop_
_entity.id
_entity.type
_entity.pdbx_description
1 polymer ?
#
loop_
_entity_poly.entity_id
_entity_poly.type
_entity_poly.pdbx_seq_one_letter_code
_entity_poly.pdbx_strand_id
1 'polypeptide(L)'
;MVQLYLLLDCVDGEVARWKKQFSLGGVYLDRVGAYLTDAAVLVGFGLRAADLWGSGRIDWLWAFLGTLAALGAILIKAETDLVGVARHQGGLPPVKEAASEPRSSGMALARKAAAALKFHRLILGIEASLVILLLAVVDAVRGDLFFSRLGVAVMAGIALLQTLLHLVSILASSRLK
;
A
#
# COMPACT_ATOMS: atom_id res chain seq x y z
N MET A 1 14.75 7.03 -5.87
CA MET A 1 14.39 6.09 -6.96
C MET A 1 12.88 5.91 -7.07
N VAL A 2 12.17 5.62 -5.97
CA VAL A 2 10.69 5.50 -5.96
C VAL A 2 9.97 6.73 -6.51
N GLN A 3 10.40 7.94 -6.13
CA GLN A 3 9.83 9.18 -6.64
C GLN A 3 9.96 9.33 -8.17
N LEU A 4 11.06 8.82 -8.75
CA LEU A 4 11.26 8.83 -10.19
C LEU A 4 10.34 7.82 -10.89
N TYR A 5 10.16 6.63 -10.30
CA TYR A 5 9.17 5.66 -10.77
C TYR A 5 7.77 6.30 -10.81
N LEU A 6 7.35 6.97 -9.73
CA LEU A 6 6.02 7.59 -9.62
C LEU A 6 5.82 8.74 -10.62
N LEU A 7 6.88 9.48 -10.95
CA LEU A 7 6.85 10.46 -12.02
C LEU A 7 6.67 9.80 -13.39
N LEU A 8 7.40 8.72 -13.66
CA LEU A 8 7.30 7.97 -14.91
C LEU A 8 5.93 7.30 -15.09
N ASP A 9 5.34 6.82 -14.00
CA ASP A 9 3.98 6.23 -13.87
C ASP A 9 2.85 7.27 -14.08
N CYS A 10 3.15 8.56 -13.88
CA CYS A 10 2.23 9.62 -14.28
C CYS A 10 2.36 9.92 -15.78
N VAL A 11 3.60 9.94 -16.28
CA VAL A 11 3.91 10.32 -17.66
C VAL A 11 3.40 9.26 -18.64
N ASP A 12 3.57 7.97 -18.37
CA ASP A 12 3.09 6.91 -19.26
C ASP A 12 1.56 6.90 -19.38
N GLY A 13 0.84 7.14 -18.29
CA GLY A 13 -0.61 7.27 -18.25
C GLY A 13 -1.14 8.51 -18.96
N GLU A 14 -0.43 9.63 -18.91
CA GLU A 14 -0.74 10.82 -19.70
C GLU A 14 -0.48 10.61 -21.20
N VAL A 15 0.67 10.02 -21.55
CA VAL A 15 1.02 9.72 -22.95
C VAL A 15 0.04 8.71 -23.55
N ALA A 16 -0.35 7.68 -22.82
CA ALA A 16 -1.33 6.69 -23.27
C ALA A 16 -2.70 7.33 -23.54
N ARG A 17 -3.17 8.23 -22.66
CA ARG A 17 -4.42 8.99 -22.85
C ARG A 17 -4.34 9.94 -24.03
N TRP A 18 -3.23 10.66 -24.18
CA TRP A 18 -3.01 11.58 -25.28
C TRP A 18 -2.95 10.87 -26.64
N LYS A 19 -2.25 9.74 -26.72
CA LYS A 19 -2.14 8.92 -27.94
C LYS A 19 -3.31 7.95 -28.15
N LYS A 20 -4.25 7.86 -27.20
CA LYS A 20 -5.35 6.88 -27.17
C LYS A 20 -4.87 5.42 -27.32
N GLN A 21 -3.68 5.12 -26.83
CA GLN A 21 -3.08 3.79 -26.88
C GLN A 21 -3.36 3.06 -25.57
N PHE A 22 -4.46 2.30 -25.53
CA PHE A 22 -4.82 1.48 -24.38
C PHE A 22 -4.68 0.00 -24.75
N SER A 23 -3.90 -0.74 -23.97
CA SER A 23 -3.78 -2.19 -24.13
C SER A 23 -4.07 -2.88 -22.80
N LEU A 24 -4.72 -4.05 -22.87
CA LEU A 24 -4.95 -4.91 -21.71
C LEU A 24 -3.63 -5.29 -21.03
N GLY A 25 -2.59 -5.57 -21.83
CA GLY A 25 -1.24 -5.84 -21.33
C GLY A 25 -0.64 -4.65 -20.57
N GLY A 26 -0.85 -3.43 -21.06
CA GLY A 26 -0.38 -2.21 -20.38
C GLY A 26 -1.05 -2.02 -19.02
N VAL A 27 -2.38 -2.14 -18.95
CA VAL A 27 -3.12 -2.04 -17.67
C VAL A 27 -2.72 -3.13 -16.68
N TYR A 28 -2.43 -4.34 -17.17
CA TYR A 28 -1.93 -5.43 -16.32
C TYR A 28 -0.53 -5.12 -15.76
N LEU A 29 0.40 -4.70 -16.62
CA LEU A 29 1.77 -4.39 -16.22
C LEU A 29 1.85 -3.18 -15.27
N ASP A 30 1.03 -2.16 -15.49
CA ASP A 30 0.87 -1.00 -14.60
C ASP A 30 0.55 -1.44 -13.16
N ARG A 31 -0.46 -2.29 -13.00
CA ARG A 31 -0.84 -2.85 -11.69
C ARG A 31 0.29 -3.68 -11.07
N VAL A 32 0.95 -4.53 -11.85
CA VAL A 32 2.09 -5.33 -11.37
C VAL A 32 3.23 -4.42 -10.89
N GLY A 33 3.56 -3.38 -11.64
CA GLY A 33 4.58 -2.39 -11.28
C GLY A 33 4.24 -1.64 -10.00
N ALA A 34 2.98 -1.23 -9.86
CA ALA A 34 2.49 -0.55 -8.66
C ALA A 34 2.51 -1.45 -7.41
N TYR A 35 2.27 -2.75 -7.55
CA TYR A 35 2.34 -3.71 -6.44
C TYR A 35 3.78 -3.98 -6.04
N LEU A 36 4.64 -4.21 -7.04
CA LEU A 36 6.06 -4.49 -6.83
C LEU A 36 6.77 -3.31 -6.17
N THR A 37 6.47 -2.09 -6.62
CA THR A 37 7.08 -0.86 -6.09
C THR A 37 6.75 -0.67 -4.61
N ASP A 38 5.47 -0.74 -4.24
CA ASP A 38 5.07 -0.60 -2.83
C ASP A 38 5.69 -1.69 -1.95
N ALA A 39 5.72 -2.93 -2.44
CA ALA A 39 6.35 -4.03 -1.72
C ALA A 39 7.86 -3.81 -1.54
N ALA A 40 8.56 -3.42 -2.61
CA ALA A 40 10.00 -3.17 -2.58
C ALA A 40 10.37 -2.04 -1.61
N VAL A 41 9.54 -1.00 -1.51
CA VAL A 41 9.73 0.10 -0.55
C VAL A 41 9.66 -0.39 0.89
N LEU A 42 8.62 -1.16 1.24
CA LEU A 42 8.40 -1.63 2.60
C LEU A 42 9.42 -2.70 3.01
N VAL A 43 9.75 -3.63 2.10
CA VAL A 43 10.83 -4.61 2.29
C VAL A 43 12.17 -3.90 2.46
N GLY A 44 12.50 -2.97 1.55
CA GLY A 44 13.75 -2.21 1.60
C GLY A 44 13.91 -1.42 2.89
N PHE A 45 12.82 -0.86 3.42
CA PHE A 45 12.83 -0.18 4.70
C PHE A 45 13.07 -1.13 5.88
N GLY A 46 12.46 -2.32 5.86
CA GLY A 46 12.76 -3.39 6.83
C GLY A 46 14.22 -3.83 6.81
N LEU A 47 14.79 -4.03 5.61
CA LEU A 47 16.19 -4.42 5.44
C LEU A 47 17.14 -3.32 5.93
N ARG A 48 16.80 -2.04 5.72
CA ARG A 48 17.54 -0.92 6.30
C ARG A 48 17.52 -0.97 7.82
N ALA A 49 16.33 -1.13 8.43
CA ALA A 49 16.18 -1.15 9.89
C ALA A 49 16.85 -2.37 10.54
N ALA A 50 17.02 -3.46 9.79
CA ALA A 50 17.78 -4.65 10.18
C ALA A 50 19.30 -4.44 10.20
N ASP A 51 19.77 -3.25 9.81
CA ASP A 51 21.19 -2.90 9.70
C ASP A 51 21.95 -3.75 8.66
N LEU A 52 21.28 -4.12 7.56
CA LEU A 52 21.84 -5.01 6.54
C LEU A 52 23.15 -4.48 5.90
N TRP A 53 23.31 -3.17 5.84
CA TRP A 53 24.49 -2.49 5.29
C TRP A 53 25.46 -1.95 6.36
N GLY A 54 25.17 -2.20 7.64
CA GLY A 54 26.04 -1.82 8.73
C GLY A 54 27.15 -2.86 8.98
N SER A 55 28.07 -2.52 9.88
CA SER A 55 29.12 -3.43 10.35
C SER A 55 28.68 -4.28 11.55
N GLY A 56 27.46 -4.05 12.06
CA GLY A 56 26.91 -4.71 13.24
C GLY A 56 26.27 -6.07 12.93
N ARG A 57 25.67 -6.67 13.97
CA ARG A 57 24.86 -7.89 13.80
C ARG A 57 23.52 -7.52 13.17
N ILE A 58 23.17 -8.20 12.08
CA ILE A 58 21.87 -8.05 11.43
C ILE A 58 20.74 -8.48 12.38
N ASP A 59 19.76 -7.60 12.57
CA ASP A 59 18.56 -7.86 13.36
C ASP A 59 17.39 -8.20 12.43
N TRP A 60 17.26 -9.51 12.13
CA TRP A 60 16.30 -10.06 11.18
C TRP A 60 14.83 -9.80 11.54
N LEU A 61 14.53 -9.43 12.80
CA LEU A 61 13.18 -9.03 13.20
C LEU A 61 12.65 -7.89 12.33
N TRP A 62 13.50 -6.89 12.04
CA TRP A 62 13.08 -5.72 11.27
C TRP A 62 12.87 -6.01 9.79
N ALA A 63 13.70 -6.90 9.21
CA ALA A 63 13.51 -7.38 7.85
C ALA A 63 12.20 -8.17 7.72
N PHE A 64 11.89 -9.01 8.72
CA PHE A 64 10.63 -9.74 8.79
C PHE A 64 9.44 -8.78 8.89
N LEU A 65 9.48 -7.79 9.79
CA LEU A 65 8.40 -6.81 9.95
C LEU A 65 8.18 -5.96 8.69
N GLY A 66 9.25 -5.54 8.01
CA GLY A 66 9.11 -4.82 6.73
C GLY A 66 8.49 -5.68 5.62
N THR A 67 8.85 -6.97 5.57
CA THR A 67 8.24 -7.93 4.64
C THR A 67 6.77 -8.18 4.99
N LEU A 68 6.44 -8.27 6.28
CA LEU A 68 5.07 -8.44 6.74
C LEU A 68 4.21 -7.21 6.39
N ALA A 69 4.77 -6.00 6.53
CA ALA A 69 4.12 -4.77 6.07
C ALA A 69 3.86 -4.79 4.56
N ALA A 70 4.86 -5.21 3.76
CA ALA A 70 4.74 -5.32 2.31
C ALA A 70 3.62 -6.30 1.89
N LEU A 71 3.56 -7.48 2.52
CA LEU A 71 2.51 -8.46 2.27
C LEU A 71 1.13 -7.91 2.61
N GLY A 72 0.98 -7.22 3.75
CA GLY A 72 -0.28 -6.58 4.13
C GLY A 72 -0.73 -5.52 3.11
N ALA A 73 0.19 -4.67 2.65
CA ALA A 73 -0.08 -3.65 1.65
C ALA A 73 -0.50 -4.25 0.29
N ILE A 74 0.19 -5.30 -0.17
CA ILE A 74 -0.18 -6.03 -1.40
C ILE A 74 -1.56 -6.66 -1.25
N LEU A 75 -1.84 -7.29 -0.11
CA LEU A 75 -3.10 -8.00 0.10
C LEU A 75 -4.30 -7.05 0.05
N ILE A 76 -4.18 -5.83 0.60
CA ILE A 76 -5.23 -4.80 0.50
C ILE A 76 -5.54 -4.43 -0.96
N LYS A 77 -4.52 -4.25 -1.80
CA LYS A 77 -4.71 -3.97 -3.23
C LYS A 77 -5.31 -5.17 -3.96
N ALA A 78 -4.76 -6.36 -3.70
CA ALA A 78 -5.23 -7.59 -4.30
C ALA A 78 -6.70 -7.87 -3.97
N GLU A 79 -7.12 -7.66 -2.72
CA GLU A 79 -8.52 -7.76 -2.31
C GLU A 79 -9.43 -6.84 -3.10
N THR A 80 -9.01 -5.59 -3.33
CA THR A 80 -9.78 -4.61 -4.13
C THR A 80 -9.93 -5.07 -5.57
N ASP A 81 -8.86 -5.57 -6.18
CA ASP A 81 -8.86 -6.01 -7.57
C ASP A 81 -9.64 -7.32 -7.74
N LEU A 82 -9.55 -8.23 -6.78
CA LEU A 82 -10.29 -9.49 -6.76
C LEU A 82 -11.81 -9.30 -6.66
N VAL A 83 -12.30 -8.20 -6.08
CA VAL A 83 -13.73 -7.84 -6.16
C VAL A 83 -14.15 -7.66 -7.62
N GLY A 84 -13.34 -6.96 -8.42
CA GLY A 84 -13.60 -6.76 -9.84
C GLY A 84 -13.61 -8.08 -10.61
N VAL A 85 -12.63 -8.94 -10.34
CA VAL A 85 -12.53 -10.28 -10.94
C VAL A 85 -13.73 -11.15 -10.57
N ALA A 86 -14.09 -11.21 -9.28
CA ALA A 86 -15.22 -12.02 -8.79
C ALA A 86 -16.55 -11.59 -9.42
N ARG A 87 -16.79 -10.28 -9.52
CA ARG A 87 -18.00 -9.75 -10.18
C ARG A 87 -18.05 -10.07 -11.66
N HIS A 88 -16.95 -9.89 -12.37
CA HIS A 88 -16.86 -10.21 -13.79
C HIS A 88 -17.14 -11.70 -14.02
N GLN A 89 -16.56 -12.60 -13.21
CA GLN A 89 -16.84 -14.04 -13.27
C GLN A 89 -18.29 -14.37 -12.92
N GLY A 90 -18.93 -13.60 -12.04
CA GLY A 90 -20.35 -13.71 -11.69
C GLY A 90 -21.31 -13.01 -12.66
N GLY A 91 -20.84 -12.45 -13.78
CA GLY A 91 -21.68 -11.72 -14.75
C GLY A 91 -22.25 -10.40 -14.22
N LEU A 92 -21.75 -9.90 -13.09
CA LEU A 92 -22.19 -8.64 -12.48
C LEU A 92 -21.45 -7.46 -13.13
N PRO A 93 -22.12 -6.29 -13.28
CA PRO A 93 -21.46 -5.10 -13.80
C PRO A 93 -20.34 -4.63 -12.86
N PRO A 94 -19.31 -3.94 -13.37
CA PRO A 94 -18.25 -3.35 -12.55
C PRO A 94 -18.84 -2.46 -11.44
N VAL A 95 -18.19 -2.46 -10.27
CA VAL A 95 -18.62 -1.62 -9.15
C VAL A 95 -18.60 -0.15 -9.59
N LYS A 96 -19.78 0.48 -9.71
CA LYS A 96 -19.88 1.94 -9.83
C LYS A 96 -19.48 2.54 -8.47
N GLU A 97 -18.66 3.59 -8.47
CA GLU A 97 -18.24 4.34 -7.27
C GLU A 97 -19.40 4.60 -6.27
N ALA A 98 -20.61 4.85 -6.79
CA ALA A 98 -21.84 5.08 -6.03
C ALA A 98 -22.43 3.87 -5.28
N ALA A 99 -21.99 2.63 -5.55
CA ALA A 99 -22.42 1.43 -4.81
C ALA A 99 -21.68 1.25 -3.46
N SER A 100 -20.89 2.25 -3.05
CA SER A 100 -20.06 2.23 -1.83
C SER A 100 -20.75 2.77 -0.58
N GLU A 101 -22.07 2.99 -0.58
CA GLU A 101 -22.79 3.45 0.61
C GLU A 101 -23.13 2.26 1.54
N PRO A 102 -22.57 2.20 2.76
CA PRO A 102 -22.95 1.19 3.74
C PRO A 102 -24.31 1.55 4.36
N ARG A 103 -25.21 0.56 4.47
CA ARG A 103 -26.59 0.76 4.97
C ARG A 103 -26.73 0.81 6.50
N SER A 104 -25.65 0.97 7.28
CA SER A 104 -25.73 1.03 8.76
C SER A 104 -24.98 2.22 9.36
N SER A 105 -25.68 2.98 10.21
CA SER A 105 -25.22 4.24 10.82
C SER A 105 -24.01 4.07 11.75
N GLY A 106 -23.81 2.88 12.34
CA GLY A 106 -22.63 2.57 13.16
C GLY A 106 -21.33 2.43 12.36
N MET A 107 -21.41 1.92 11.13
CA MET A 107 -20.26 1.80 10.21
C MET A 107 -19.83 3.15 9.60
N ALA A 108 -20.74 4.14 9.59
CA ALA A 108 -20.43 5.50 9.17
C ALA A 108 -19.49 6.20 10.16
N LEU A 109 -19.65 5.96 11.48
CA LEU A 109 -18.77 6.53 12.51
C LEU A 109 -17.37 5.88 12.49
N ALA A 110 -17.31 4.56 12.35
CA ALA A 110 -16.05 3.82 12.20
C ALA A 110 -15.30 4.24 10.93
N ARG A 111 -16.01 4.47 9.82
CA ARG A 111 -15.41 5.05 8.60
C ARG A 111 -15.00 6.50 8.78
N LYS A 112 -15.74 7.33 9.53
CA LYS A 112 -15.35 8.72 9.81
C LYS A 112 -14.08 8.78 10.67
N ALA A 113 -13.93 7.86 11.62
CA ALA A 113 -12.69 7.67 12.38
C ALA A 113 -11.55 7.16 11.48
N ALA A 114 -11.77 6.12 10.67
CA ALA A 114 -10.77 5.59 9.74
C ALA A 114 -10.37 6.59 8.62
N ALA A 115 -11.30 7.43 8.16
CA ALA A 115 -11.09 8.47 7.16
C ALA A 115 -10.43 9.72 7.76
N ALA A 116 -10.77 10.10 9.00
CA ALA A 116 -10.09 11.16 9.75
C ALA A 116 -8.64 10.79 10.05
N LEU A 117 -8.36 9.49 10.18
CA LEU A 117 -7.04 9.00 10.50
C LEU A 117 -6.07 8.92 9.30
N LYS A 118 -6.53 9.02 8.04
CA LYS A 118 -5.69 8.96 6.80
C LYS A 118 -4.54 7.92 6.80
N PHE A 119 -4.57 6.92 7.69
CA PHE A 119 -3.49 5.95 7.89
C PHE A 119 -3.22 5.10 6.64
N HIS A 120 -4.19 4.99 5.73
CA HIS A 120 -4.02 4.31 4.44
C HIS A 120 -2.94 4.98 3.58
N ARG A 121 -2.73 6.30 3.70
CA ARG A 121 -1.72 7.01 2.92
C ARG A 121 -0.29 6.77 3.43
N LEU A 122 -0.14 6.44 4.71
CA LEU A 122 1.17 6.19 5.31
C LEU A 122 1.81 4.86 4.89
N ILE A 123 1.03 3.93 4.33
CA ILE A 123 1.52 2.61 3.88
C ILE A 123 1.71 2.55 2.36
N LEU A 124 1.05 3.43 1.58
CA LEU A 124 1.00 3.31 0.12
C LEU A 124 1.59 4.53 -0.60
N GLY A 125 2.38 4.26 -1.65
CA GLY A 125 2.81 5.25 -2.64
C GLY A 125 3.84 6.29 -2.16
N ILE A 126 3.66 7.53 -2.64
CA ILE A 126 4.58 8.68 -2.44
C ILE A 126 4.79 8.95 -0.94
N GLU A 127 3.72 8.93 -0.15
CA GLU A 127 3.74 9.35 1.27
C GLU A 127 4.59 8.43 2.15
N ALA A 128 4.44 7.11 1.99
CA ALA A 128 5.30 6.13 2.68
C ALA A 128 6.78 6.39 2.37
N SER A 129 7.11 6.63 1.10
CA SER A 129 8.50 6.90 0.70
C SER A 129 9.06 8.23 1.23
N LEU A 130 8.23 9.28 1.38
CA LEU A 130 8.63 10.55 1.98
C LEU A 130 8.85 10.42 3.49
N VAL A 131 7.98 9.68 4.18
CA VAL A 131 8.15 9.39 5.61
C VAL A 131 9.41 8.58 5.83
N ILE A 132 9.64 7.53 5.03
CA ILE A 132 10.87 6.72 5.10
C ILE A 132 12.11 7.59 4.88
N LEU A 133 12.07 8.49 3.89
CA LEU A 133 13.17 9.42 3.62
C LEU A 133 13.45 10.32 4.84
N LEU A 134 12.40 10.89 5.44
CA LEU A 134 12.53 11.73 6.63
C LEU A 134 13.13 10.96 7.81
N LEU A 135 12.61 9.75 8.10
CA LEU A 135 13.14 8.90 9.17
C LEU A 135 14.61 8.54 8.92
N ALA A 136 14.96 8.23 7.66
CA ALA A 136 16.34 7.92 7.28
C ALA A 136 17.28 9.13 7.45
N VAL A 137 16.83 10.35 7.16
CA VAL A 137 17.60 11.58 7.42
C VAL A 137 17.81 11.80 8.92
N VAL A 138 16.78 11.62 9.74
CA VAL A 138 16.88 11.79 11.19
C VAL A 138 17.84 10.76 11.81
N ASP A 139 17.74 9.50 11.39
CA ASP A 139 18.67 8.43 11.79
C ASP A 139 20.12 8.74 11.37
N ALA A 140 20.32 9.26 10.15
CA ALA A 140 21.65 9.65 9.68
C ALA A 140 22.26 10.78 10.53
N VAL A 141 21.46 11.72 11.01
CA VAL A 141 21.92 12.80 11.90
C VAL A 141 22.22 12.27 13.31
N ARG A 142 21.44 11.30 13.81
CA ARG A 142 21.67 10.69 15.14
C ARG A 142 22.80 9.67 15.17
N GLY A 143 23.09 9.02 14.05
CA GLY A 143 24.03 7.90 13.98
C GLY A 143 23.47 6.58 14.51
N ASP A 144 22.15 6.42 14.55
CA ASP A 144 21.48 5.17 14.93
C ASP A 144 20.34 4.81 13.95
N LEU A 145 19.63 3.71 14.21
CA LEU A 145 18.50 3.24 13.41
C LEU A 145 17.17 3.29 14.17
N PHE A 146 17.10 4.07 15.26
CA PHE A 146 15.94 4.04 16.15
C PHE A 146 14.65 4.42 15.41
N PHE A 147 14.67 5.47 14.59
CA PHE A 147 13.46 5.93 13.90
C PHE A 147 13.10 5.03 12.72
N SER A 148 14.08 4.45 12.02
CA SER A 148 13.80 3.43 11.00
C SER A 148 13.09 2.23 11.62
N ARG A 149 13.59 1.72 12.75
CA ARG A 149 12.98 0.60 13.47
C ARG A 149 11.57 0.92 13.98
N LEU A 150 11.39 2.08 14.60
CA LEU A 150 10.07 2.55 15.03
C LEU A 150 9.11 2.66 13.84
N GLY A 151 9.55 3.24 12.73
CA GLY A 151 8.77 3.37 11.51
C GLY A 151 8.34 2.01 10.95
N VAL A 152 9.24 1.03 10.92
CA VAL A 152 8.94 -0.33 10.44
C VAL A 152 7.87 -0.98 11.32
N ALA A 153 8.01 -0.90 12.65
CA ALA A 153 7.02 -1.46 13.57
C ALA A 153 5.64 -0.81 13.39
N VAL A 154 5.60 0.52 13.26
CA VAL A 154 4.35 1.27 13.04
C VAL A 154 3.71 0.87 11.71
N MET A 155 4.47 0.86 10.62
CA MET A 155 3.93 0.48 9.30
C MET A 155 3.46 -0.98 9.26
N ALA A 156 4.19 -1.91 9.88
CA ALA A 156 3.76 -3.30 9.98
C ALA A 156 2.45 -3.45 10.77
N GLY A 157 2.34 -2.75 11.91
CA GLY A 157 1.12 -2.75 12.72
C GLY A 157 -0.09 -2.19 11.98
N ILE A 158 0.08 -1.05 11.29
CA ILE A 158 -0.99 -0.45 10.51
C ILE A 158 -1.36 -1.36 9.32
N ALA A 159 -0.38 -1.95 8.62
CA ALA A 159 -0.63 -2.81 7.45
C ALA A 159 -1.48 -4.02 7.83
N LEU A 160 -1.10 -4.74 8.90
CA LEU A 160 -1.86 -5.89 9.40
C LEU A 160 -3.29 -5.52 9.82
N LEU A 161 -3.43 -4.42 10.56
CA LEU A 161 -4.75 -3.94 10.97
C LEU A 161 -5.61 -3.60 9.75
N GLN A 162 -5.05 -2.90 8.76
CA GLN A 162 -5.76 -2.51 7.56
C GLN A 162 -6.16 -3.71 6.71
N THR A 163 -5.29 -4.70 6.54
CA THR A 163 -5.61 -5.94 5.82
C THR A 163 -6.87 -6.59 6.39
N LEU A 164 -6.93 -6.77 7.71
CA LEU A 164 -8.11 -7.38 8.36
C LEU A 164 -9.37 -6.51 8.22
N LEU A 165 -9.26 -5.21 8.49
CA LEU A 165 -10.39 -4.28 8.39
C LEU A 165 -10.93 -4.17 6.96
N HIS A 166 -10.03 -4.19 5.97
CA HIS A 166 -10.39 -4.08 4.56
C HIS A 166 -11.09 -5.35 4.07
N LEU A 167 -10.59 -6.53 4.44
CA LEU A 167 -11.23 -7.81 4.15
C LEU A 167 -12.66 -7.86 4.72
N VAL A 168 -12.81 -7.55 6.01
CA VAL A 168 -14.13 -7.51 6.66
C VAL A 168 -15.05 -6.50 5.99
N SER A 169 -14.53 -5.32 5.62
CA SER A 169 -15.30 -4.29 4.92
C SER A 169 -15.77 -4.77 3.55
N ILE A 170 -14.96 -5.51 2.78
CA ILE A 170 -15.37 -6.05 1.48
C ILE A 170 -16.48 -7.08 1.67
N LEU A 171 -16.28 -8.06 2.55
CA LEU A 171 -17.23 -9.15 2.79
C LEU A 171 -18.57 -8.65 3.34
N ALA A 172 -18.54 -7.62 4.19
CA ALA A 172 -19.75 -7.02 4.77
C ALA A 172 -20.47 -6.07 3.80
N SER A 173 -19.84 -5.67 2.70
CA SER A 173 -20.41 -4.71 1.75
C SER A 173 -21.26 -5.37 0.65
N SER A 174 -22.05 -4.56 -0.05
CA SER A 174 -22.73 -4.95 -1.29
C SER A 174 -21.78 -5.08 -2.48
N ARG A 175 -20.46 -4.92 -2.32
CA ARG A 175 -19.50 -4.98 -3.44
C ARG A 175 -19.47 -6.35 -4.11
N LEU A 176 -19.77 -7.42 -3.38
CA LEU A 176 -19.84 -8.79 -3.88
C LEU A 176 -21.26 -9.26 -4.22
N LYS A 177 -22.27 -8.37 -4.12
CA LYS A 177 -23.67 -8.64 -4.48
C LYS A 177 -24.06 -7.84 -5.72
#